data_AF-A0A1G3YS04-F1
#
_entry.id   AF-A0A1G3YS04-F1
#
_cell.length_a   1.000
_cell.length_b   1.000
_cell.length_c   1.000
_cell.angle_alpha   90.00
_cell.angle_beta   90.00
_cell.angle_gamma   90.00
#
_symmetry.space_group_name_H-M   'P 1'
#
loop_
_entity.id
_entity.type
_entity.pdbx_description
1 polymer ?
#
loop_
_entity_poly.entity_id
_entity_poly.type
_entity_poly.pdbx_seq_one_letter_code
_entity_poly.pdbx_strand_id
1 'polypeptide(L)'
;MNDDRILLRAARLVRSGKYGASIRLLEPEVVRYHDSFRYYYILASACLRSGDFGGALTYFRRGREIKMRDPSVLLGLAILYLRRGETDRVVDLCLEVLEKDPRHRKAGKILETVRKSGDPDILAAWLESGRISRLYPDLPSAPPSPLFYAALAALAATVAGAALLATVGAGLLNNPFASAVPDRTGMETVNLVEEDRARPVETGGSWRLVLTKAQVLETYETAQRLFRDYRDEAARFQLNRILDSNASAAIKAKASLLASFAAVPGFDTIKDKYEYVEVARDPAAFRDLHVVWRGMATNVREGEKTTSFDLLVGYDTRNSLQGIVPVAFDSALSVDPEKPLEVLGRLKLETRGMVLEGVAIHQARSLTAGTDVDGTGK
;
A
#
# COMPACT_ATOMS: atom_id res chain seq x y z
N MET A 1 -6.64 -42.08 2.79
CA MET A 1 -6.09 -41.15 3.81
C MET A 1 -4.85 -41.68 4.55
N ASN A 2 -4.62 -43.00 4.63
CA ASN A 2 -3.42 -43.54 5.28
C ASN A 2 -2.19 -43.57 4.34
N ASP A 3 -2.43 -43.58 3.02
CA ASP A 3 -1.41 -43.73 1.97
C ASP A 3 -0.43 -42.54 1.93
N ASP A 4 -0.91 -41.34 2.24
CA ASP A 4 -0.05 -40.16 2.32
C ASP A 4 0.86 -40.20 3.55
N ARG A 5 0.45 -40.84 4.66
CA ARG A 5 1.23 -40.81 5.92
C ARG A 5 2.56 -41.56 5.81
N ILE A 6 2.58 -42.68 5.11
CA ILE A 6 3.79 -43.49 4.90
C ILE A 6 4.78 -42.75 4.00
N LEU A 7 4.31 -42.23 2.85
CA LEU A 7 5.13 -41.43 1.93
C LEU A 7 5.69 -40.17 2.62
N LEU A 8 4.89 -39.53 3.47
CA LEU A 8 5.29 -38.32 4.18
C LEU A 8 6.30 -38.62 5.29
N ARG A 9 6.17 -39.76 5.98
CA ARG A 9 7.18 -40.26 6.93
C ARG A 9 8.49 -40.60 6.22
N ALA A 10 8.41 -41.29 5.08
CA ALA A 10 9.58 -41.61 4.26
C ALA A 10 10.29 -40.35 3.74
N ALA A 11 9.55 -39.38 3.22
CA ALA A 11 10.11 -38.09 2.78
C ALA A 11 10.83 -37.36 3.94
N ARG A 12 10.27 -37.36 5.16
CA ARG A 12 10.95 -36.82 6.35
C ARG A 12 12.23 -37.59 6.71
N LEU A 13 12.21 -38.91 6.61
CA LEU A 13 13.41 -39.73 6.83
C LEU A 13 14.53 -39.36 5.86
N VAL A 14 14.22 -39.21 4.57
CA VAL A 14 15.17 -38.73 3.55
C VAL A 14 15.71 -37.34 3.89
N ARG A 15 14.86 -36.39 4.29
CA ARG A 15 15.31 -35.04 4.70
C ARG A 15 16.19 -35.05 5.95
N SER A 16 15.98 -36.01 6.85
CA SER A 16 16.80 -36.19 8.06
C SER A 16 18.11 -36.96 7.82
N GLY A 17 18.43 -37.30 6.56
CA GLY A 17 19.63 -38.08 6.20
C GLY A 17 19.53 -39.58 6.48
N LYS A 18 18.39 -40.06 6.98
CA LYS A 18 18.14 -41.47 7.31
C LYS A 18 17.67 -42.26 6.07
N TYR A 19 18.51 -42.33 5.04
CA TYR A 19 18.15 -42.91 3.74
C TYR A 19 17.79 -44.41 3.83
N GLY A 20 18.61 -45.22 4.49
CA GLY A 20 18.35 -46.66 4.64
C GLY A 20 17.05 -46.97 5.40
N ALA A 21 16.66 -46.12 6.37
CA ALA A 21 15.38 -46.26 7.05
C ALA A 21 14.19 -45.90 6.14
N SER A 22 14.37 -44.96 5.22
CA SER A 22 13.34 -44.64 4.21
C SER A 22 13.16 -45.76 3.20
N ILE A 23 14.25 -46.39 2.76
CA ILE A 23 14.21 -47.50 1.79
C ILE A 23 13.48 -48.69 2.41
N ARG A 24 13.88 -49.14 3.61
CA ARG A 24 13.22 -50.23 4.33
C ARG A 24 11.74 -50.00 4.61
N LEU A 25 11.33 -48.74 4.77
CA LEU A 25 9.93 -48.38 5.00
C LEU A 25 9.09 -48.44 3.72
N LEU A 26 9.68 -48.15 2.56
CA LEU A 26 8.96 -48.04 1.29
C LEU A 26 9.05 -49.30 0.43
N GLU A 27 10.15 -50.04 0.49
CA GLU A 27 10.41 -51.21 -0.36
C GLU A 27 9.33 -52.31 -0.28
N PRO A 28 8.71 -52.63 0.87
CA PRO A 28 7.60 -53.58 0.92
C PRO A 28 6.31 -53.08 0.26
N GLU A 29 6.18 -51.77 0.05
CA GLU A 29 4.95 -51.11 -0.40
C GLU A 29 4.92 -50.88 -1.93
N VAL A 30 5.82 -51.52 -2.69
CA VAL A 30 5.90 -51.38 -4.17
C VAL A 30 4.56 -51.66 -4.83
N VAL A 31 3.86 -52.73 -4.42
CA VAL A 31 2.55 -53.10 -4.98
C VAL A 31 1.49 -52.05 -4.67
N ARG A 32 1.57 -51.39 -3.52
CA ARG A 32 0.57 -50.39 -3.12
C ARG A 32 0.73 -49.06 -3.85
N TYR A 33 1.98 -48.70 -4.18
CA TYR A 33 2.31 -47.41 -4.77
C TYR A 33 2.85 -47.50 -6.21
N HIS A 34 2.50 -48.57 -6.95
CA HIS A 34 3.05 -48.84 -8.27
C HIS A 34 2.80 -47.75 -9.33
N ASP A 35 1.78 -46.90 -9.14
CA ASP A 35 1.48 -45.76 -10.03
C ASP A 35 1.84 -44.41 -9.41
N SER A 36 2.47 -44.39 -8.24
CA SER A 36 2.77 -43.15 -7.52
C SER A 36 4.13 -42.58 -7.90
N PHE A 37 4.11 -41.47 -8.64
CA PHE A 37 5.33 -40.70 -8.92
C PHE A 37 6.10 -40.33 -7.65
N ARG A 38 5.37 -39.90 -6.61
CA ARG A 38 5.97 -39.43 -5.35
C ARG A 38 6.71 -40.55 -4.63
N TYR A 39 6.16 -41.77 -4.66
CA TYR A 39 6.79 -42.96 -4.10
C TYR A 39 8.13 -43.24 -4.78
N TYR A 40 8.14 -43.35 -6.10
CA TYR A 40 9.36 -43.61 -6.87
C TYR A 40 10.39 -42.50 -6.70
N TYR A 41 9.95 -41.24 -6.65
CA TYR A 41 10.86 -40.11 -6.45
C TYR A 41 11.54 -40.13 -5.07
N ILE A 42 10.80 -40.48 -4.00
CA ILE A 42 11.36 -40.60 -2.63
C ILE A 42 12.38 -41.75 -2.57
N LEU A 43 12.04 -42.93 -3.11
CA LEU A 43 12.94 -44.07 -3.16
C LEU A 43 14.19 -43.77 -4.00
N ALA A 44 14.02 -43.21 -5.20
CA ALA A 44 15.13 -42.87 -6.08
C ALA A 44 16.10 -41.86 -5.42
N SER A 45 15.54 -40.84 -4.75
CA SER A 45 16.32 -39.85 -3.99
C SER A 45 17.03 -40.46 -2.79
N ALA A 46 16.39 -41.41 -2.09
CA ALA A 46 16.99 -42.13 -0.96
C ALA A 46 18.14 -43.03 -1.44
N CYS A 47 17.92 -43.84 -2.47
CA CYS A 47 18.93 -44.69 -3.10
C CYS A 47 20.14 -43.86 -3.59
N LEU A 48 19.90 -42.78 -4.34
CA LEU A 48 20.95 -41.91 -4.88
C LEU A 48 21.85 -41.30 -3.79
N ARG A 49 21.27 -40.94 -2.63
CA ARG A 49 22.01 -40.37 -1.49
C ARG A 49 22.61 -41.42 -0.56
N SER A 50 22.08 -42.64 -0.58
CA SER A 50 22.66 -43.79 0.13
C SER A 50 23.84 -44.44 -0.59
N GLY A 51 24.06 -44.12 -1.88
CA GLY A 51 25.09 -44.71 -2.71
C GLY A 51 24.62 -45.93 -3.53
N ASP A 52 23.38 -46.37 -3.35
CA ASP A 52 22.74 -47.38 -4.19
C ASP A 52 22.33 -46.79 -5.55
N PHE A 53 23.29 -46.70 -6.47
CA PHE A 53 23.07 -46.16 -7.81
C PHE A 53 22.23 -47.09 -8.70
N GLY A 54 22.25 -48.40 -8.42
CA GLY A 54 21.47 -49.40 -9.15
C GLY A 54 19.97 -49.23 -8.87
N GLY A 55 19.59 -49.19 -7.59
CA GLY A 55 18.22 -48.91 -7.18
C GLY A 55 17.75 -47.53 -7.62
N ALA A 56 18.62 -46.51 -7.48
CA ALA A 56 18.29 -45.15 -7.90
C ALA A 56 17.91 -45.07 -9.38
N LEU A 57 18.66 -45.74 -10.26
CA LEU A 57 18.36 -45.75 -11.70
C LEU A 57 17.01 -46.39 -11.99
N THR A 58 16.74 -47.54 -11.39
CA THR A 58 15.47 -48.26 -11.56
C THR A 58 14.29 -47.38 -11.16
N TYR A 59 14.35 -46.76 -9.98
CA TYR A 59 13.25 -45.94 -9.48
C TYR A 59 13.10 -44.60 -10.22
N PHE A 60 14.20 -43.97 -10.66
CA PHE A 60 14.08 -42.77 -11.52
C PHE A 60 13.50 -43.09 -12.90
N ARG A 61 13.80 -44.26 -13.49
CA ARG A 61 13.18 -44.70 -14.75
C ARG A 61 11.69 -44.90 -14.60
N ARG A 62 11.24 -45.57 -13.54
CA ARG A 62 9.81 -45.69 -13.19
C ARG A 62 9.16 -44.32 -12.95
N GLY A 63 9.86 -43.42 -12.26
CA GLY A 63 9.41 -42.04 -12.10
C GLY A 63 9.23 -41.31 -13.44
N ARG A 64 10.11 -41.55 -14.41
CA ARG A 64 10.04 -40.97 -15.77
C ARG A 64 8.87 -41.55 -16.58
N GLU A 65 8.55 -42.84 -16.42
CA GLU A 65 7.38 -43.45 -17.07
C GLU A 65 6.08 -42.75 -16.65
N ILE A 66 5.97 -42.32 -15.39
CA ILE A 66 4.78 -41.61 -14.87
C ILE A 66 4.83 -40.11 -15.22
N LYS A 67 5.98 -39.45 -15.04
CA LYS A 67 6.18 -38.04 -15.41
C LYS A 67 7.39 -37.89 -16.32
N MET A 68 7.14 -37.91 -17.62
CA MET A 68 8.18 -37.92 -18.65
C MET A 68 9.11 -36.70 -18.63
N ARG A 69 8.58 -35.51 -18.27
CA ARG A 69 9.31 -34.22 -18.31
C ARG A 69 9.40 -33.52 -16.95
N ASP A 70 9.52 -34.30 -15.87
CA ASP A 70 9.79 -33.75 -14.54
C ASP A 70 11.29 -33.40 -14.39
N PRO A 71 11.66 -32.12 -14.14
CA PRO A 71 13.05 -31.71 -14.07
C PRO A 71 13.87 -32.46 -13.02
N SER A 72 13.24 -32.85 -11.91
CA SER A 72 13.95 -33.48 -10.78
C SER A 72 14.33 -34.93 -11.10
N VAL A 73 13.47 -35.64 -11.84
CA VAL A 73 13.77 -36.99 -12.33
C VAL A 73 14.81 -36.96 -13.44
N LEU A 74 14.69 -36.03 -14.39
CA LEU A 74 15.66 -35.88 -15.48
C LEU A 74 17.06 -35.55 -14.95
N LEU A 75 17.16 -34.67 -13.94
CA LEU A 75 18.41 -34.40 -13.24
C LEU A 75 18.95 -35.61 -12.48
N GLY A 76 18.09 -36.37 -11.81
CA GLY A 76 18.47 -37.60 -11.13
C GLY A 76 19.07 -38.63 -12.09
N LEU A 77 18.46 -38.80 -13.26
CA LEU A 77 18.97 -39.67 -14.33
C LEU A 77 20.27 -39.14 -14.94
N ALA A 78 20.36 -37.85 -15.22
CA ALA A 78 21.57 -37.21 -15.75
C ALA A 78 22.77 -37.43 -14.80
N ILE A 79 22.57 -37.31 -13.49
CA ILE A 79 23.60 -37.55 -12.47
C ILE A 79 24.04 -39.01 -12.44
N LEU A 80 23.11 -39.95 -12.63
CA LEU A 80 23.42 -41.38 -12.67
C LEU A 80 24.16 -41.78 -13.96
N TYR A 81 23.76 -41.25 -15.11
CA TYR A 81 24.47 -41.47 -16.38
C TYR A 81 25.85 -40.81 -16.38
N LEU A 82 25.97 -39.64 -15.75
CA LEU A 82 27.27 -38.97 -15.56
C LEU A 82 28.24 -39.84 -14.75
N ARG A 83 27.75 -40.51 -13.69
CA ARG A 83 28.56 -41.47 -12.92
C ARG A 83 28.93 -42.74 -13.68
N ARG A 84 28.21 -43.06 -14.75
CA ARG A 84 28.50 -44.19 -15.64
C ARG A 84 29.40 -43.83 -16.83
N GLY A 85 29.78 -42.55 -16.96
CA GLY A 85 30.57 -42.06 -18.09
C GLY A 85 29.76 -41.86 -19.39
N GLU A 86 28.43 -41.99 -19.35
CA GLU A 86 27.57 -41.84 -20.52
C GLU A 86 27.24 -40.35 -20.78
N THR A 87 28.23 -39.56 -21.18
CA THR A 87 28.11 -38.08 -21.31
C THR A 87 27.07 -37.63 -22.33
N ASP A 88 26.88 -38.38 -23.42
CA ASP A 88 25.95 -38.03 -24.49
C ASP A 88 24.50 -37.96 -23.97
N ARG A 89 24.09 -38.97 -23.20
CA ARG A 89 22.78 -39.02 -22.57
C ARG A 89 22.59 -37.94 -21.50
N VAL A 90 23.67 -37.51 -20.86
CA VAL A 90 23.62 -36.42 -19.88
C VAL A 90 23.30 -35.10 -20.55
N VAL A 91 23.92 -34.84 -21.71
CA VAL A 91 23.66 -33.63 -22.50
C VAL A 91 22.19 -33.58 -22.90
N ASP A 92 21.66 -34.66 -23.50
CA ASP A 92 20.26 -34.74 -23.93
C ASP A 92 19.29 -34.46 -22.78
N LEU A 93 19.46 -35.14 -21.64
CA LEU A 93 18.60 -34.97 -20.47
C LEU A 93 18.71 -33.57 -19.85
N CYS A 94 19.89 -32.95 -19.88
CA CYS A 94 20.06 -31.58 -19.38
C CYS A 94 19.43 -30.55 -20.33
N LEU A 95 19.50 -30.77 -21.64
CA LEU A 95 18.81 -29.95 -22.63
C LEU A 95 17.29 -30.06 -22.47
N GLU A 96 16.74 -31.28 -22.27
CA GLU A 96 15.31 -31.48 -21.97
C GLU A 96 14.84 -30.67 -20.73
N VAL A 97 15.70 -30.52 -19.70
CA VAL A 97 15.40 -29.69 -18.53
C VAL A 97 15.45 -28.20 -18.86
N LEU A 98 16.45 -27.78 -19.62
CA LEU A 98 16.67 -26.37 -19.98
C LEU A 98 15.65 -25.85 -21.00
N GLU A 99 15.08 -26.71 -21.84
CA GLU A 99 13.93 -26.38 -22.70
C GLU A 99 12.72 -25.90 -21.88
N LYS A 100 12.48 -26.51 -20.72
CA LYS A 100 11.36 -26.19 -19.84
C LYS A 100 11.68 -25.04 -18.88
N ASP A 101 12.90 -25.00 -18.36
CA ASP A 101 13.39 -23.92 -17.50
C ASP A 101 14.80 -23.48 -17.95
N PRO A 102 14.88 -22.44 -18.81
CA PRO A 102 16.16 -21.94 -19.33
C PRO A 102 17.11 -21.43 -18.24
N ARG A 103 16.61 -21.13 -17.04
CA ARG A 103 17.41 -20.61 -15.91
C ARG A 103 17.67 -21.68 -14.85
N HIS A 104 17.46 -22.96 -15.17
CA HIS A 104 17.64 -24.04 -14.22
C HIS A 104 19.11 -24.22 -13.81
N ARG A 105 19.48 -23.67 -12.65
CA ARG A 105 20.87 -23.57 -12.16
C ARG A 105 21.63 -24.91 -12.11
N LYS A 106 20.97 -26.01 -11.73
CA LYS A 106 21.64 -27.32 -11.61
C LYS A 106 21.95 -27.95 -12.97
N ALA A 107 20.98 -27.99 -13.89
CA ALA A 107 21.14 -28.50 -15.25
C ALA A 107 22.25 -27.75 -16.01
N GLY A 108 22.24 -26.41 -15.96
CA GLY A 108 23.27 -25.59 -16.60
C GLY A 108 24.68 -25.90 -16.08
N LYS A 109 24.84 -26.09 -14.77
CA LYS A 109 26.14 -26.45 -14.16
C LYS A 109 26.60 -27.86 -14.55
N ILE A 110 25.69 -28.83 -14.64
CA ILE A 110 26.02 -30.19 -15.09
C ILE A 110 26.52 -30.13 -16.53
N LEU A 111 25.79 -29.44 -17.41
CA LEU A 111 26.16 -29.29 -18.83
C LEU A 111 27.50 -28.56 -19.02
N GLU A 112 27.73 -27.49 -18.26
CA GLU A 112 29.00 -26.77 -18.27
C GLU A 112 30.17 -27.66 -17.82
N THR A 113 29.93 -28.52 -16.82
CA THR A 113 30.95 -29.46 -16.32
C THR A 113 31.28 -30.51 -17.39
N VAL A 114 30.26 -31.13 -18.01
CA VAL A 114 30.45 -32.11 -19.09
C VAL A 114 31.18 -31.49 -20.27
N ARG A 115 30.84 -30.26 -20.67
CA ARG A 115 31.48 -29.56 -21.79
C ARG A 115 32.95 -29.21 -21.51
N LYS A 116 33.30 -28.90 -20.26
CA LYS A 116 34.68 -28.57 -19.85
C LYS A 116 35.54 -29.82 -19.65
N SER A 117 34.93 -30.91 -19.19
CA SER A 117 35.58 -32.20 -18.95
C SER A 117 35.47 -33.09 -20.19
N GLY A 118 36.08 -32.67 -21.31
CA GLY A 118 36.17 -33.48 -22.53
C GLY A 118 37.03 -34.73 -22.40
N ASP A 119 37.74 -34.89 -21.28
CA ASP A 119 38.56 -36.04 -20.91
C ASP A 119 37.87 -36.85 -19.78
N PRO A 120 37.60 -38.17 -19.98
CA PRO A 120 36.99 -39.04 -18.99
C PRO A 120 37.71 -39.06 -17.63
N ASP A 121 39.03 -38.88 -17.61
CA ASP A 121 39.83 -38.96 -16.38
C ASP A 121 39.63 -37.72 -15.49
N ILE A 122 39.50 -36.54 -16.12
CA ILE A 122 39.20 -35.28 -15.43
C ILE A 122 37.77 -35.32 -14.87
N LEU A 123 36.84 -35.92 -15.61
CA LEU A 123 35.46 -36.10 -15.16
C LEU A 123 35.39 -37.06 -13.97
N ALA A 124 36.13 -38.18 -14.00
CA ALA A 124 36.22 -39.13 -12.90
C ALA A 124 36.77 -38.47 -11.62
N ALA A 125 37.87 -37.73 -11.71
CA ALA A 125 38.44 -36.99 -10.58
C ALA A 125 37.46 -35.96 -9.99
N TRP A 126 36.67 -35.30 -10.85
CA TRP A 126 35.63 -34.38 -10.40
C TRP A 126 34.47 -35.10 -9.68
N LEU A 127 34.08 -36.29 -10.13
CA LEU A 127 33.05 -37.11 -9.49
C LEU A 127 33.47 -37.58 -8.09
N GLU A 128 34.75 -37.92 -7.92
CA GLU A 128 35.34 -38.34 -6.64
C GLU A 128 35.45 -37.20 -5.63
N SER A 129 35.56 -35.94 -6.09
CA SER A 129 35.63 -34.76 -5.23
C SER A 129 34.39 -34.49 -4.35
N GLY A 130 33.32 -35.30 -4.49
CA GLY A 130 32.08 -35.17 -3.73
C GLY A 130 31.22 -33.95 -4.09
N ARG A 131 31.70 -33.08 -4.99
CA ARG A 131 31.02 -31.86 -5.45
C ARG A 131 29.71 -32.15 -6.17
N ILE A 132 29.58 -33.33 -6.78
CA ILE A 132 28.37 -33.80 -7.46
C ILE A 132 27.15 -33.88 -6.53
N SER A 133 27.34 -34.11 -5.23
CA SER A 133 26.25 -34.17 -4.24
C SER A 133 25.44 -32.87 -4.15
N ARG A 134 26.06 -31.72 -4.46
CA ARG A 134 25.40 -30.40 -4.49
C ARG A 134 24.48 -30.21 -5.70
N LEU A 135 24.67 -31.03 -6.73
CA LEU A 135 23.87 -30.98 -7.96
C LEU A 135 22.70 -31.96 -7.92
N TYR A 136 22.58 -32.77 -6.87
CA TYR A 136 21.47 -33.71 -6.70
C TYR A 136 20.10 -33.02 -6.78
N PRO A 137 19.08 -33.72 -7.28
CA PRO A 137 17.74 -33.17 -7.34
C PRO A 137 17.22 -32.85 -5.94
N ASP A 138 16.25 -31.93 -5.90
CA ASP A 138 15.74 -31.41 -4.63
C ASP A 138 15.08 -32.51 -3.80
N LEU A 139 15.21 -32.40 -2.48
CA LEU A 139 14.64 -33.41 -1.59
C LEU A 139 13.12 -33.46 -1.76
N PRO A 140 12.50 -34.65 -1.63
CA PRO A 140 11.06 -34.79 -1.73
C PRO A 140 10.35 -33.81 -0.79
N SER A 141 9.29 -33.19 -1.30
CA SER A 141 8.50 -32.22 -0.53
C SER A 141 7.84 -32.92 0.67
N ALA A 142 8.06 -32.36 1.85
CA ALA A 142 7.38 -32.73 3.08
C ALA A 142 6.87 -31.44 3.72
N PRO A 143 5.57 -31.34 4.06
CA PRO A 143 5.07 -30.17 4.76
C PRO A 143 5.83 -30.01 6.09
N PRO A 144 6.05 -28.77 6.54
CA PRO A 144 6.72 -28.52 7.81
C PRO A 144 5.99 -29.21 8.96
N SER A 145 6.73 -29.56 10.01
CA SER A 145 6.18 -30.30 11.15
C SER A 145 5.13 -29.46 11.90
N PRO A 146 4.17 -30.08 12.61
CA PRO A 146 3.22 -29.33 13.43
C PRO A 146 3.91 -28.45 14.49
N LEU A 147 5.10 -28.85 14.95
CA LEU A 147 5.94 -28.04 15.83
C LEU A 147 6.41 -26.72 15.20
N PHE A 148 6.65 -26.69 13.88
CA PHE A 148 7.00 -25.46 13.17
C PHE A 148 5.83 -24.46 13.17
N TYR A 149 4.62 -24.95 12.92
CA TYR A 149 3.42 -24.11 12.99
C TYR A 149 3.11 -23.66 14.42
N ALA A 150 3.32 -24.52 15.42
CA ALA A 150 3.19 -24.14 16.83
C ALA A 150 4.20 -23.05 17.22
N ALA A 151 5.46 -23.14 16.77
CA ALA A 151 6.47 -22.12 17.00
C ALA A 151 6.12 -20.79 16.31
N LEU A 152 5.59 -20.84 15.09
CA LEU A 152 5.14 -19.65 14.37
C LEU A 152 3.95 -18.98 15.06
N ALA A 153 2.99 -19.77 15.54
CA ALA A 153 1.85 -19.27 16.30
C ALA A 153 2.28 -18.66 17.64
N ALA A 154 3.23 -19.30 18.35
CA ALA A 154 3.82 -18.74 19.56
C ALA A 154 4.52 -17.41 19.30
N LEU A 155 5.30 -17.29 18.22
CA LEU A 155 5.94 -16.04 17.83
C LEU A 155 4.90 -14.95 17.53
N ALA A 156 3.88 -15.26 16.74
CA ALA A 156 2.80 -14.32 16.43
C ALA A 156 2.07 -13.85 17.70
N ALA A 157 1.81 -14.75 18.64
CA ALA A 157 1.19 -14.43 19.93
C ALA A 157 2.09 -13.52 20.78
N THR A 158 3.42 -13.76 20.79
CA THR A 158 4.36 -12.88 21.52
C THR A 158 4.43 -11.48 20.93
N VAL A 159 4.41 -11.35 19.60
CA VAL A 159 4.41 -10.04 18.92
C VAL A 159 3.10 -9.30 19.19
N ALA A 160 1.96 -9.99 19.11
CA ALA A 160 0.66 -9.40 19.43
C ALA A 160 0.56 -8.97 20.89
N GLY A 161 1.06 -9.79 21.83
CA GLY A 161 1.12 -9.44 23.25
C GLY A 161 2.01 -8.24 23.54
N ALA A 162 3.17 -8.16 22.90
CA ALA A 162 4.08 -7.01 23.03
C ALA A 162 3.45 -5.71 22.45
N ALA A 163 2.74 -5.81 21.33
CA ALA A 163 2.02 -4.67 20.75
C ALA A 163 0.89 -4.18 21.66
N LEU A 164 0.14 -5.10 22.30
CA LEU A 164 -0.92 -4.76 23.24
C LEU A 164 -0.38 -4.11 24.53
N LEU A 165 0.77 -4.57 25.02
CA LEU A 165 1.42 -3.96 26.18
C LEU A 165 2.01 -2.58 25.84
N ALA A 166 2.50 -2.38 24.62
CA ALA A 166 2.98 -1.09 24.15
C ALA A 166 1.84 -0.05 24.02
N THR A 167 0.64 -0.45 23.58
CA THR A 167 -0.51 0.47 23.49
C THR A 167 -1.08 0.84 24.85
N VAL A 168 -1.13 -0.10 25.80
CA VAL A 168 -1.56 0.18 27.18
C VAL A 168 -0.52 1.00 27.94
N GLY A 169 0.78 0.73 27.72
CA GLY A 169 1.87 1.52 28.30
C GLY A 169 1.98 2.94 27.72
N ALA A 170 1.68 3.12 26.43
CA ALA A 170 1.66 4.43 25.78
C ALA A 170 0.51 5.34 26.25
N GLY A 171 -0.52 4.80 26.91
CA GLY A 171 -1.58 5.59 27.54
C GLY A 171 -1.17 6.27 28.86
N LEU A 172 -0.07 5.85 29.49
CA LEU A 172 0.40 6.31 30.81
C LEU A 172 1.69 7.14 30.77
N LEU A 173 2.43 7.13 29.66
CA LEU A 173 3.68 7.88 29.51
C LEU A 173 3.55 8.90 28.37
N ASN A 174 3.73 10.17 28.70
CA ASN A 174 3.79 11.27 27.73
C ASN A 174 4.77 10.92 26.60
N ASN A 175 4.27 10.93 25.37
CA ASN A 175 4.97 10.51 24.16
C ASN A 175 6.26 11.34 23.93
N PRO A 176 7.47 10.79 24.13
CA PRO A 176 8.73 11.52 23.97
C PRO A 176 9.09 11.79 22.50
N PHE A 177 8.28 11.29 21.55
CA PHE A 177 8.39 11.54 20.12
C PHE A 177 7.23 12.38 19.56
N ALA A 178 6.45 13.04 20.42
CA ALA A 178 5.65 14.17 19.96
C ALA A 178 6.62 15.27 19.55
N SER A 179 7.07 15.24 18.30
CA SER A 179 7.83 16.32 17.69
C SER A 179 7.04 17.59 17.98
N ALA A 180 7.66 18.51 18.72
CA ALA A 180 7.15 19.86 18.84
C ALA A 180 7.11 20.42 17.42
N VAL A 181 5.93 20.36 16.78
CA VAL A 181 5.66 21.09 15.55
C VAL A 181 6.03 22.54 15.88
N PRO A 182 6.96 23.17 15.13
CA PRO A 182 7.40 24.52 15.45
C PRO A 182 6.19 25.43 15.59
N ASP A 183 6.15 26.16 16.70
CA ASP A 183 4.98 26.96 17.05
C ASP A 183 4.71 28.00 15.95
N ARG A 184 3.47 28.07 15.45
CA ARG A 184 3.12 29.03 14.41
C ARG A 184 3.19 30.44 14.99
N THR A 185 3.76 31.37 14.24
CA THR A 185 3.84 32.79 14.61
C THR A 185 2.47 33.32 15.02
N GLY A 186 2.37 33.98 16.18
CA GLY A 186 1.12 34.54 16.70
C GLY A 186 0.41 33.69 17.77
N MET A 187 0.84 32.44 18.02
CA MET A 187 0.23 31.56 19.04
C MET A 187 0.34 32.08 20.48
N GLU A 188 1.37 32.85 20.80
CA GLU A 188 1.59 33.36 22.16
C GLU A 188 0.55 34.42 22.59
N THR A 189 -0.01 35.17 21.64
CA THR A 189 -0.97 36.25 21.92
C THR A 189 -2.42 35.77 22.04
N VAL A 190 -2.73 34.56 21.59
CA VAL A 190 -4.09 33.99 21.57
C VAL A 190 -4.35 32.99 22.69
N ASN A 191 -3.40 32.79 23.60
CA ASN A 191 -3.61 31.93 24.76
C ASN A 191 -4.64 32.52 25.72
N LEU A 192 -5.57 31.68 26.19
CA LEU A 192 -6.52 32.08 27.22
C LEU A 192 -5.77 32.34 28.54
N VAL A 193 -6.10 33.43 29.22
CA VAL A 193 -5.60 33.73 30.57
C VAL A 193 -6.54 33.13 31.61
N GLU A 194 -6.14 33.14 32.89
CA GLU A 194 -6.96 32.59 33.98
C GLU A 194 -8.36 33.24 34.06
N GLU A 195 -8.43 34.55 33.81
CA GLU A 195 -9.69 35.30 33.80
C GLU A 195 -10.65 34.81 32.70
N ASP A 196 -10.15 34.55 31.48
CA ASP A 196 -10.98 34.01 30.38
C ASP A 196 -11.56 32.64 30.76
N ARG A 197 -10.75 31.80 31.41
CA ARG A 197 -11.14 30.46 31.85
C ARG A 197 -12.15 30.49 32.99
N ALA A 198 -12.07 31.49 33.87
CA ALA A 198 -13.03 31.67 34.96
C ALA A 198 -14.42 32.10 34.44
N ARG A 199 -14.46 32.90 33.36
CA ARG A 199 -15.70 33.47 32.79
C ARG A 199 -15.79 33.29 31.27
N PRO A 200 -15.91 32.03 30.77
CA PRO A 200 -15.85 31.76 29.35
C PRO A 200 -17.16 32.04 28.60
N VAL A 201 -18.27 32.28 29.32
CA VAL A 201 -19.61 32.47 28.75
C VAL A 201 -20.29 33.70 29.32
N GLU A 202 -21.13 34.33 28.51
CA GLU A 202 -22.07 35.38 28.92
C GLU A 202 -23.42 34.79 29.29
N THR A 203 -24.09 35.40 30.26
CA THR A 203 -25.37 34.94 30.82
C THR A 203 -26.59 35.71 30.29
N GLY A 204 -26.40 36.80 29.53
CA GLY A 204 -27.48 37.59 28.94
C GLY A 204 -27.25 37.90 27.47
N GLY A 205 -28.28 37.74 26.64
CA GLY A 205 -28.22 37.95 25.19
C GLY A 205 -29.04 36.91 24.42
N SER A 206 -29.10 37.09 23.09
CA SER A 206 -29.60 36.09 22.15
C SER A 206 -28.45 35.67 21.26
N TRP A 207 -28.15 34.38 21.21
CA TRP A 207 -27.04 33.82 20.45
C TRP A 207 -27.55 32.70 19.55
N ARG A 208 -26.90 32.50 18.39
CA ARG A 208 -27.23 31.40 17.48
C ARG A 208 -26.96 30.05 18.14
N LEU A 209 -25.90 29.98 18.95
CA LEU A 209 -25.48 28.78 19.67
C LEU A 209 -25.36 29.08 21.18
N VAL A 210 -25.91 28.19 22.00
CA VAL A 210 -25.73 28.25 23.46
C VAL A 210 -24.88 27.06 23.86
N LEU A 211 -23.67 27.35 24.34
CA LEU A 211 -22.67 26.39 24.78
C LEU A 211 -22.48 26.45 26.29
N THR A 212 -22.10 25.32 26.88
CA THR A 212 -21.66 25.29 28.28
C THR A 212 -20.25 25.88 28.41
N LYS A 213 -19.87 26.24 29.64
CA LYS A 213 -18.49 26.72 29.94
C LYS A 213 -17.43 25.75 29.44
N ALA A 214 -17.62 24.45 29.69
CA ALA A 214 -16.70 23.40 29.26
C ALA A 214 -16.63 23.32 27.72
N GLN A 215 -17.77 23.39 27.04
CA GLN A 215 -17.81 23.33 25.57
C GLN A 215 -17.10 24.51 24.91
N VAL A 216 -17.23 25.74 25.45
CA VAL A 216 -16.49 26.90 24.92
C VAL A 216 -14.98 26.69 25.02
N LEU A 217 -14.50 26.27 26.18
CA LEU A 217 -13.06 26.03 26.39
C LEU A 217 -12.55 24.90 25.51
N GLU A 218 -13.25 23.77 25.47
CA GLU A 218 -12.89 22.60 24.63
C GLU A 218 -12.88 22.95 23.13
N THR A 219 -13.88 23.70 22.67
CA THR A 219 -13.98 24.14 21.27
C THR A 219 -12.81 25.07 20.92
N TYR A 220 -12.47 26.01 21.80
CA TYR A 220 -11.34 26.93 21.61
C TYR A 220 -10.00 26.18 21.61
N GLU A 221 -9.76 25.29 22.57
CA GLU A 221 -8.55 24.46 22.63
C GLU A 221 -8.41 23.56 21.39
N THR A 222 -9.53 23.02 20.91
CA THR A 222 -9.56 22.23 19.68
C THR A 222 -9.20 23.10 18.46
N ALA A 223 -9.70 24.33 18.38
CA ALA A 223 -9.30 25.27 17.34
C ALA A 223 -7.79 25.58 17.37
N GLN A 224 -7.22 25.83 18.56
CA GLN A 224 -5.78 26.06 18.74
C GLN A 224 -4.94 24.84 18.34
N ARG A 225 -5.42 23.62 18.62
CA ARG A 225 -4.76 22.37 18.21
C ARG A 225 -4.76 22.22 16.69
N LEU A 226 -5.94 22.36 16.06
CA LEU A 226 -6.08 22.28 14.60
C LEU A 226 -5.22 23.33 13.88
N PHE A 227 -5.16 24.54 14.42
CA PHE A 227 -4.31 25.60 13.86
C PHE A 227 -2.81 25.26 13.92
N ARG A 228 -2.34 24.68 15.03
CA ARG A 228 -0.95 24.19 15.14
C ARG A 228 -0.64 23.07 14.16
N ASP A 229 -1.63 22.23 13.85
CA ASP A 229 -1.51 21.14 12.88
C ASP A 229 -1.61 21.61 11.41
N TYR A 230 -1.64 22.93 11.17
CA TYR A 230 -1.84 23.56 9.86
C TYR A 230 -3.15 23.09 9.18
N ARG A 231 -4.20 22.89 9.98
CA ARG A 231 -5.56 22.56 9.53
C ARG A 231 -6.46 23.79 9.69
N ASP A 232 -6.13 24.83 8.92
CA ASP A 232 -6.71 26.17 9.06
C ASP A 232 -8.24 26.20 8.86
N GLU A 233 -8.75 25.44 7.89
CA GLU A 233 -10.19 25.40 7.62
C GLU A 233 -10.98 24.71 8.75
N ALA A 234 -10.47 23.58 9.27
CA ALA A 234 -11.06 22.93 10.44
C ALA A 234 -10.96 23.80 11.71
N ALA A 235 -9.85 24.53 11.88
CA ALA A 235 -9.73 25.50 12.97
C ALA A 235 -10.76 26.63 12.83
N ARG A 236 -10.89 27.23 11.64
CA ARG A 236 -11.86 28.29 11.35
C ARG A 236 -13.29 27.84 11.60
N PHE A 237 -13.65 26.60 11.25
CA PHE A 237 -14.96 26.02 11.56
C PHE A 237 -15.25 26.03 13.07
N GLN A 238 -14.30 25.61 13.90
CA GLN A 238 -14.45 25.66 15.37
C GLN A 238 -14.51 27.10 15.88
N LEU A 239 -13.74 28.02 15.30
CA LEU A 239 -13.76 29.43 15.68
C LEU A 239 -15.09 30.11 15.33
N ASN A 240 -15.69 29.80 14.18
CA ASN A 240 -17.03 30.29 13.84
C ASN A 240 -18.06 29.84 14.88
N ARG A 241 -17.97 28.60 15.37
CA ARG A 241 -18.82 28.10 16.45
C ARG A 241 -18.67 28.92 17.73
N ILE A 242 -17.45 29.32 18.09
CA ILE A 242 -17.19 30.23 19.23
C ILE A 242 -17.81 31.61 18.97
N LEU A 243 -17.57 32.20 17.80
CA LEU A 243 -18.02 33.54 17.44
C LEU A 243 -19.54 33.65 17.44
N ASP A 244 -20.24 32.61 16.98
CA ASP A 244 -21.70 32.54 16.92
C ASP A 244 -22.35 32.09 18.26
N SER A 245 -21.55 31.74 19.27
CA SER A 245 -22.04 31.24 20.56
C SER A 245 -22.23 32.33 21.63
N ASN A 246 -22.64 31.91 22.83
CA ASN A 246 -22.63 32.71 24.06
C ASN A 246 -21.24 32.82 24.73
N ALA A 247 -20.15 32.51 24.02
CA ALA A 247 -18.79 32.74 24.51
C ALA A 247 -18.56 34.22 24.88
N SER A 248 -17.71 34.47 25.88
CA SER A 248 -17.42 35.83 26.34
C SER A 248 -16.76 36.68 25.25
N ALA A 249 -17.00 37.99 25.26
CA ALA A 249 -16.39 38.95 24.34
C ALA A 249 -14.85 38.81 24.27
N ALA A 250 -14.18 38.53 25.39
CA ALA A 250 -12.74 38.30 25.44
C ALA A 250 -12.31 37.06 24.63
N ILE A 251 -12.99 35.93 24.80
CA ILE A 251 -12.72 34.70 24.04
C ILE A 251 -13.04 34.92 22.55
N LYS A 252 -14.13 35.62 22.23
CA LYS A 252 -14.47 35.95 20.84
C LYS A 252 -13.43 36.86 20.18
N ALA A 253 -12.89 37.84 20.90
CA ALA A 253 -11.82 38.69 20.39
C ALA A 253 -10.56 37.88 20.07
N LYS A 254 -10.16 36.96 20.96
CA LYS A 254 -9.02 36.06 20.73
C LYS A 254 -9.29 35.06 19.60
N ALA A 255 -10.51 34.55 19.49
CA ALA A 255 -10.92 33.69 18.38
C ALA A 255 -10.80 34.41 17.03
N SER A 256 -11.27 35.66 16.95
CA SER A 256 -11.11 36.51 15.75
C SER A 256 -9.64 36.76 15.43
N LEU A 257 -8.81 37.04 16.44
CA LEU A 257 -7.37 37.24 16.26
C LEU A 257 -6.69 35.96 15.73
N LEU A 258 -6.95 34.80 16.35
CA LEU A 258 -6.43 33.51 15.87
C LEU A 258 -6.86 33.25 14.42
N ALA A 259 -8.13 33.51 14.11
CA ALA A 259 -8.65 33.32 12.77
C ALA A 259 -8.02 34.26 11.72
N SER A 260 -7.40 35.37 12.14
CA SER A 260 -6.70 36.31 11.24
C SER A 260 -5.29 35.83 10.86
N PHE A 261 -4.72 34.89 11.61
CA PHE A 261 -3.41 34.29 11.32
C PHE A 261 -3.49 33.09 10.36
N ALA A 262 -4.70 32.67 9.98
CA ALA A 262 -4.89 31.60 9.01
C ALA A 262 -4.34 32.00 7.63
N ALA A 263 -3.60 31.08 6.99
CA ALA A 263 -3.06 31.33 5.66
C ALA A 263 -4.15 31.11 4.60
N VAL A 264 -4.05 31.81 3.47
CA VAL A 264 -4.88 31.52 2.29
C VAL A 264 -4.33 30.25 1.63
N PRO A 265 -5.13 29.18 1.51
CA PRO A 265 -4.65 27.92 0.93
C PRO A 265 -4.60 27.98 -0.60
N GLY A 266 -3.87 27.03 -1.19
CA GLY A 266 -3.88 26.67 -2.60
C GLY A 266 -4.45 25.27 -2.80
N PHE A 267 -4.60 24.83 -4.06
CA PHE A 267 -5.15 23.51 -4.38
C PHE A 267 -4.34 22.33 -3.80
N ASP A 268 -3.03 22.52 -3.65
CA ASP A 268 -2.06 21.55 -3.13
C ASP A 268 -1.90 21.61 -1.60
N THR A 269 -2.25 22.74 -0.98
CA THR A 269 -2.06 22.96 0.47
C THR A 269 -3.33 22.83 1.30
N ILE A 270 -4.52 22.93 0.69
CA ILE A 270 -5.79 22.74 1.41
C ILE A 270 -5.95 21.29 1.90
N LYS A 271 -6.06 21.13 3.24
CA LYS A 271 -6.16 19.80 3.88
C LYS A 271 -7.60 19.34 4.10
N ASP A 272 -8.44 20.22 4.61
CA ASP A 272 -9.83 19.92 4.97
C ASP A 272 -10.75 20.44 3.86
N LYS A 273 -11.48 19.54 3.20
CA LYS A 273 -12.40 19.86 2.10
C LYS A 273 -13.82 19.56 2.53
N TYR A 274 -14.70 20.55 2.40
CA TYR A 274 -16.12 20.44 2.75
C TYR A 274 -16.99 20.45 1.50
N GLU A 275 -17.90 19.47 1.43
CA GLU A 275 -18.81 19.30 0.29
C GLU A 275 -19.89 20.37 0.30
N TYR A 276 -20.35 20.79 -0.89
CA TYR A 276 -21.40 21.80 -1.00
C TYR A 276 -22.67 21.45 -0.24
N VAL A 277 -23.10 20.18 -0.31
CA VAL A 277 -24.32 19.70 0.37
C VAL A 277 -24.20 19.80 1.89
N GLU A 278 -23.00 19.65 2.44
CA GLU A 278 -22.74 19.84 3.88
C GLU A 278 -22.84 21.32 4.25
N VAL A 279 -22.12 22.17 3.49
CA VAL A 279 -22.08 23.61 3.71
C VAL A 279 -23.46 24.26 3.57
N ALA A 280 -24.25 23.81 2.59
CA ALA A 280 -25.59 24.33 2.34
C ALA A 280 -26.60 24.05 3.47
N ARG A 281 -26.34 23.07 4.35
CA ARG A 281 -27.21 22.78 5.51
C ARG A 281 -27.05 23.77 6.65
N ASP A 282 -25.84 24.27 6.87
CA ASP A 282 -25.57 25.32 7.86
C ASP A 282 -24.48 26.31 7.38
N PRO A 283 -24.81 27.20 6.41
CA PRO A 283 -23.85 28.13 5.83
C PRO A 283 -23.09 28.99 6.86
N ALA A 284 -23.76 29.35 7.96
CA ALA A 284 -23.22 30.19 9.02
C ALA A 284 -22.00 29.56 9.69
N ALA A 285 -21.99 28.23 9.88
CA ALA A 285 -20.84 27.53 10.48
C ALA A 285 -19.59 27.55 9.59
N PHE A 286 -19.77 27.65 8.27
CA PHE A 286 -18.69 27.61 7.28
C PHE A 286 -18.26 29.00 6.78
N ARG A 287 -18.75 30.09 7.40
CA ARG A 287 -18.42 31.47 7.00
C ARG A 287 -16.90 31.70 6.97
N ASP A 288 -16.41 32.32 5.90
CA ASP A 288 -14.99 32.62 5.64
C ASP A 288 -14.05 31.40 5.52
N LEU A 289 -14.58 30.18 5.41
CA LEU A 289 -13.76 29.02 5.07
C LEU A 289 -13.46 28.99 3.57
N HIS A 290 -12.32 28.42 3.20
CA HIS A 290 -12.02 28.08 1.83
C HIS A 290 -12.59 26.71 1.48
N VAL A 291 -13.24 26.63 0.33
CA VAL A 291 -13.82 25.41 -0.22
C VAL A 291 -13.29 25.18 -1.63
N VAL A 292 -13.24 23.91 -2.02
CA VAL A 292 -12.95 23.50 -3.39
C VAL A 292 -14.17 22.81 -3.96
N TRP A 293 -14.85 23.48 -4.89
CA TRP A 293 -16.03 22.92 -5.53
C TRP A 293 -15.83 22.80 -7.03
N ARG A 294 -16.33 21.70 -7.59
CA ARG A 294 -16.24 21.38 -9.00
C ARG A 294 -17.61 21.56 -9.67
N GLY A 295 -17.61 22.09 -10.89
CA GLY A 295 -18.84 22.33 -11.62
C GLY A 295 -18.61 22.91 -13.02
N MET A 296 -19.68 23.47 -13.58
CA MET A 296 -19.67 24.21 -14.84
C MET A 296 -19.89 25.70 -14.57
N ALA A 297 -19.20 26.58 -15.29
CA ALA A 297 -19.44 28.02 -15.20
C ALA A 297 -20.59 28.42 -16.14
N THR A 298 -21.48 29.27 -15.66
CA THR A 298 -22.49 29.96 -16.48
C THR A 298 -22.50 31.46 -16.17
N ASN A 299 -23.15 32.25 -17.02
CA ASN A 299 -23.21 33.72 -16.86
C ASN A 299 -21.82 34.37 -16.71
N VAL A 300 -20.81 33.86 -17.41
CA VAL A 300 -19.42 34.33 -17.30
C VAL A 300 -19.32 35.78 -17.78
N ARG A 301 -18.72 36.62 -16.93
CA ARG A 301 -18.40 38.02 -17.20
C ARG A 301 -16.91 38.23 -16.95
N GLU A 302 -16.16 38.34 -18.02
CA GLU A 302 -14.73 38.64 -18.00
C GLU A 302 -14.54 40.15 -18.22
N GLY A 303 -14.01 40.84 -17.20
CA GLY A 303 -13.59 42.23 -17.30
C GLY A 303 -12.06 42.34 -17.35
N GLU A 304 -11.55 43.55 -17.55
CA GLU A 304 -10.09 43.79 -17.60
C GLU A 304 -9.37 43.53 -16.27
N LYS A 305 -10.10 43.59 -15.15
CA LYS A 305 -9.53 43.45 -13.79
C LYS A 305 -10.26 42.45 -12.91
N THR A 306 -11.43 41.99 -13.32
CA THR A 306 -12.28 41.11 -12.51
C THR A 306 -12.94 40.08 -13.40
N THR A 307 -13.21 38.90 -12.83
CA THR A 307 -13.98 37.85 -13.50
C THR A 307 -15.08 37.39 -12.55
N SER A 308 -16.29 37.20 -13.06
CA SER A 308 -17.40 36.66 -12.27
C SER A 308 -18.23 35.67 -13.09
N PHE A 309 -18.83 34.69 -12.43
CA PHE A 309 -19.70 33.69 -13.04
C PHE A 309 -20.53 32.99 -11.97
N ASP A 310 -21.57 32.27 -12.39
CA ASP A 310 -22.31 31.36 -11.52
C ASP A 310 -21.74 29.94 -11.68
N LEU A 311 -21.32 29.34 -10.56
CA LEU A 311 -20.82 27.97 -10.53
C LEU A 311 -21.99 26.99 -10.31
N LEU A 312 -22.22 26.12 -11.29
CA LEU A 312 -23.15 25.00 -11.20
C LEU A 312 -22.46 23.82 -10.48
N VAL A 313 -22.51 23.82 -9.16
CA VAL A 313 -21.78 22.85 -8.31
C VAL A 313 -22.30 21.43 -8.52
N GLY A 314 -21.37 20.49 -8.72
CA GLY A 314 -21.65 19.07 -9.02
C GLY A 314 -22.10 18.79 -10.45
N TYR A 315 -22.29 19.82 -11.29
CA TYR A 315 -22.79 19.67 -12.66
C TYR A 315 -21.69 19.43 -13.70
N ASP A 316 -20.52 18.93 -13.28
CA ASP A 316 -19.36 18.70 -14.13
C ASP A 316 -19.58 17.58 -15.18
N THR A 317 -20.38 16.57 -14.83
CA THR A 317 -20.83 15.50 -15.74
C THR A 317 -22.18 15.77 -16.39
N ARG A 318 -22.78 16.94 -16.13
CA ARG A 318 -24.13 17.35 -16.59
C ARG A 318 -25.28 16.43 -16.13
N ASN A 319 -25.06 15.62 -15.10
CA ASN A 319 -26.05 14.65 -14.61
C ASN A 319 -26.69 15.02 -13.27
N SER A 320 -26.02 15.83 -12.44
CA SER A 320 -26.50 16.18 -11.10
C SER A 320 -26.17 17.63 -10.78
N LEU A 321 -27.16 18.44 -10.46
CA LEU A 321 -26.96 19.82 -9.99
C LEU A 321 -27.17 19.84 -8.48
N GLN A 322 -26.12 20.12 -7.72
CA GLN A 322 -26.22 20.24 -6.26
C GLN A 322 -26.68 21.65 -5.86
N GLY A 323 -26.19 22.67 -6.56
CA GLY A 323 -26.57 24.06 -6.32
C GLY A 323 -25.88 25.04 -7.25
N ILE A 324 -26.27 26.31 -7.15
CA ILE A 324 -25.74 27.42 -7.95
C ILE A 324 -25.12 28.42 -7.00
N VAL A 325 -23.85 28.76 -7.21
CA VAL A 325 -23.10 29.66 -6.32
C VAL A 325 -22.44 30.75 -7.14
N PRO A 326 -22.76 32.04 -6.89
CA PRO A 326 -22.03 33.14 -7.52
C PRO A 326 -20.57 33.16 -7.09
N VAL A 327 -19.67 33.32 -8.05
CA VAL A 327 -18.23 33.39 -7.85
C VAL A 327 -17.70 34.71 -8.43
N ALA A 328 -16.85 35.41 -7.67
CA ALA A 328 -16.22 36.64 -8.10
C ALA A 328 -14.72 36.63 -7.79
N PHE A 329 -13.89 37.02 -8.75
CA PHE A 329 -12.45 37.17 -8.63
C PHE A 329 -12.05 38.63 -8.82
N ASP A 330 -11.13 39.11 -7.99
CA ASP A 330 -10.50 40.43 -8.11
C ASP A 330 -9.34 40.45 -9.12
N SER A 331 -9.32 39.49 -10.04
CA SER A 331 -8.36 39.40 -11.14
C SER A 331 -9.04 38.94 -12.43
N ALA A 332 -8.49 39.34 -13.56
CA ALA A 332 -8.95 38.90 -14.87
C ALA A 332 -8.46 37.46 -15.14
N LEU A 333 -9.41 36.54 -15.16
CA LEU A 333 -9.21 35.12 -15.45
C LEU A 333 -10.03 34.73 -16.69
N SER A 334 -9.44 33.93 -17.56
CA SER A 334 -10.15 33.32 -18.69
C SER A 334 -10.81 32.01 -18.24
N VAL A 335 -12.12 31.91 -18.44
CA VAL A 335 -12.94 30.75 -18.03
C VAL A 335 -13.66 30.21 -19.24
N ASP A 336 -13.40 28.96 -19.59
CA ASP A 336 -14.10 28.27 -20.68
C ASP A 336 -15.44 27.69 -20.16
N PRO A 337 -16.62 28.22 -20.55
CA PRO A 337 -17.89 27.75 -20.03
C PRO A 337 -18.29 26.37 -20.56
N GLU A 338 -17.60 25.84 -21.58
CA GLU A 338 -17.93 24.52 -22.16
C GLU A 338 -17.26 23.36 -21.41
N LYS A 339 -16.32 23.66 -20.51
CA LYS A 339 -15.52 22.67 -19.76
C LYS A 339 -15.75 22.74 -18.25
N PRO A 340 -15.68 21.59 -17.56
CA PRO A 340 -15.72 21.57 -16.10
C PRO A 340 -14.50 22.27 -15.51
N LEU A 341 -14.71 22.98 -14.40
CA LEU A 341 -13.65 23.63 -13.63
C LEU A 341 -13.78 23.32 -12.14
N GLU A 342 -12.66 23.37 -11.45
CA GLU A 342 -12.58 23.39 -9.99
C GLU A 342 -12.28 24.82 -9.52
N VAL A 343 -13.06 25.29 -8.55
CA VAL A 343 -12.94 26.62 -7.97
C VAL A 343 -12.51 26.47 -6.53
N LEU A 344 -11.37 27.07 -6.19
CA LEU A 344 -10.96 27.35 -4.82
C LEU A 344 -11.42 28.76 -4.48
N GLY A 345 -12.27 28.89 -3.47
CA GLY A 345 -12.83 30.18 -3.08
C GLY A 345 -13.14 30.26 -1.60
N ARG A 346 -13.12 31.48 -1.06
CA ARG A 346 -13.52 31.79 0.30
C ARG A 346 -15.03 32.02 0.37
N LEU A 347 -15.70 31.32 1.28
CA LEU A 347 -17.14 31.42 1.48
C LEU A 347 -17.51 32.74 2.14
N LYS A 348 -18.42 33.49 1.51
CA LYS A 348 -19.05 34.69 2.06
C LYS A 348 -20.55 34.50 2.13
N LEU A 349 -21.15 35.06 3.18
CA LEU A 349 -22.59 35.07 3.35
C LEU A 349 -23.09 36.48 3.07
N GLU A 350 -23.94 36.61 2.06
CA GLU A 350 -24.62 37.84 1.69
C GLU A 350 -26.13 37.71 1.92
N THR A 351 -26.85 38.82 1.82
CA THR A 351 -28.31 38.88 1.99
C THR A 351 -29.05 37.93 1.05
N ARG A 352 -28.47 37.62 -0.12
CA ARG A 352 -29.09 36.76 -1.16
C ARG A 352 -28.63 35.29 -1.12
N GLY A 353 -27.75 34.92 -0.20
CA GLY A 353 -27.24 33.56 -0.07
C GLY A 353 -25.72 33.51 0.08
N MET A 354 -25.16 32.32 -0.18
CA MET A 354 -23.72 32.10 -0.16
C MET A 354 -23.09 32.53 -1.48
N VAL A 355 -21.94 33.20 -1.42
CA VAL A 355 -21.11 33.54 -2.57
C VAL A 355 -19.68 33.08 -2.32
N LEU A 356 -18.92 32.86 -3.38
CA LEU A 356 -17.49 32.58 -3.31
C LEU A 356 -16.68 33.77 -3.79
N GLU A 357 -15.80 34.25 -2.92
CA GLU A 357 -14.68 35.09 -3.31
C GLU A 357 -13.57 34.18 -3.82
N GLY A 358 -13.32 34.25 -5.12
CA GLY A 358 -12.44 33.35 -5.83
C GLY A 358 -10.97 33.57 -5.49
N VAL A 359 -10.27 32.49 -5.16
CA VAL A 359 -8.83 32.48 -4.89
C VAL A 359 -8.08 31.92 -6.09
N ALA A 360 -8.49 30.76 -6.60
CA ALA A 360 -7.90 30.14 -7.78
C ALA A 360 -8.90 29.27 -8.53
N ILE A 361 -8.66 29.07 -9.83
CA ILE A 361 -9.38 28.10 -10.66
C ILE A 361 -8.42 27.06 -11.22
N HIS A 362 -8.91 25.85 -11.42
CA HIS A 362 -8.23 24.81 -12.16
C HIS A 362 -9.15 24.28 -13.25
N GLN A 363 -8.73 24.42 -14.51
CA GLN A 363 -9.47 23.98 -15.68
C GLN A 363 -8.51 23.39 -16.72
N ALA A 364 -8.89 22.28 -17.34
CA ALA A 364 -8.09 21.64 -18.37
C ALA A 364 -8.00 22.57 -19.61
N ARG A 365 -6.79 23.02 -19.93
CA ARG A 365 -6.55 23.78 -21.17
C ARG A 365 -6.65 22.86 -22.38
N SER A 366 -7.35 23.33 -23.42
CA SER A 366 -7.20 22.72 -24.74
C SER A 366 -5.80 23.07 -25.24
N LEU A 367 -4.97 22.07 -25.55
CA LEU A 367 -3.86 22.30 -26.46
C LEU A 367 -4.49 22.61 -27.82
N THR A 368 -4.64 23.88 -28.16
CA THR A 368 -4.81 24.24 -29.58
C THR A 368 -3.52 23.82 -30.26
N ALA A 369 -3.57 22.69 -30.97
CA ALA A 369 -2.53 22.33 -31.91
C ALA A 369 -2.41 23.48 -32.92
N GLY A 370 -1.38 24.31 -32.75
CA GLY A 370 -0.93 25.21 -33.80
C GLY A 370 -0.47 24.33 -34.95
N THR A 371 -1.35 24.11 -35.92
CA THR A 371 -0.95 23.73 -37.26
C THR A 371 -0.21 24.92 -37.84
N ASP A 372 1.12 24.92 -37.67
CA ASP A 372 2.01 25.54 -38.64
C ASP A 372 1.74 24.85 -39.98
N VAL A 373 0.86 25.45 -40.77
CA VAL A 373 0.82 25.19 -42.21
C VAL A 373 1.77 26.18 -42.84
N ASP A 374 2.99 25.67 -42.99
CA ASP A 374 3.93 26.04 -44.03
C ASP A 374 3.21 26.22 -45.38
N GLY A 375 3.47 27.34 -46.08
CA GLY A 375 3.02 27.51 -47.46
C GLY A 375 2.72 28.93 -47.90
N THR A 376 3.75 29.68 -48.29
CA THR A 376 3.92 30.37 -49.60
C THR A 376 5.30 31.04 -49.57
N GLY A 377 6.26 30.79 -50.48
CA GLY A 377 6.15 30.40 -51.86
C GLY A 377 6.29 31.61 -52.80
N LYS A 378 7.43 32.32 -52.77
CA LYS A 378 8.20 32.82 -53.93
C LYS A 378 9.41 33.64 -53.49
#